data_AF-A0A258LQR9-F1
#
_entry.id   AF-A0A258LQR9-F1
#
_cell.length_a   1.000
_cell.length_b   1.000
_cell.length_c   1.000
_cell.angle_alpha   90.00
_cell.angle_beta   90.00
_cell.angle_gamma   90.00
#
_symmetry.space_group_name_H-M   'P 1'
#
loop_
_entity.id
_entity.type
_entity.pdbx_description
1 polymer ?
#
loop_
_entity_poly.entity_id
_entity_poly.type
_entity_poly.pdbx_seq_one_letter_code
_entity_poly.pdbx_strand_id
1 'polypeptide(L)'
;MNIKLKKILIWDLPTRLFHWSLAICFIGAVFTQESEKYRLFHVTFGYTMLGLIIFRVIWGVIGTRYSRFSSFLFGFKEIKEYILSLVCNRPVHY
;
A
#
# COMPACT_ATOMS: atom_id res chain seq x y z
N MET A 1 9.37 -36.31 1.05
CA MET A 1 8.19 -35.50 1.43
C MET A 1 8.06 -34.35 0.43
N ASN A 2 7.13 -34.43 -0.53
CA ASN A 2 6.92 -33.38 -1.54
C ASN A 2 6.08 -32.25 -0.92
N ILE A 3 6.74 -31.21 -0.43
CA ILE A 3 6.05 -30.02 0.09
C ILE A 3 5.49 -29.26 -1.11
N LYS A 4 4.18 -29.40 -1.38
CA LYS A 4 3.49 -28.52 -2.33
C LYS A 4 3.45 -27.11 -1.73
N LEU A 5 4.38 -26.25 -2.17
CA LEU A 5 4.35 -24.83 -1.85
C LEU A 5 3.10 -24.20 -2.47
N LYS A 6 2.12 -23.85 -1.62
CA LYS A 6 0.92 -23.14 -2.05
C LYS A 6 1.27 -21.65 -2.18
N LYS A 7 1.33 -21.13 -3.42
CA LYS A 7 1.45 -19.68 -3.64
C LYS A 7 0.18 -19.00 -3.14
N ILE A 8 0.32 -18.11 -2.16
CA ILE A 8 -0.76 -17.26 -1.65
C ILE A 8 -0.61 -15.90 -2.32
N LEU A 9 -1.68 -15.42 -2.97
CA LEU A 9 -1.68 -14.11 -3.60
C LEU A 9 -1.97 -13.06 -2.53
N ILE A 10 -0.92 -12.40 -2.04
CA ILE A 10 -1.02 -11.40 -0.98
C ILE A 10 -1.47 -10.06 -1.56
N TRP A 11 -0.83 -9.61 -2.65
CA TRP A 11 -1.20 -8.37 -3.33
C TRP A 11 -2.04 -8.64 -4.58
N ASP A 12 -3.28 -8.19 -4.52
CA ASP A 12 -4.23 -8.19 -5.62
C ASP A 12 -3.87 -7.18 -6.70
N LEU A 13 -4.36 -7.44 -7.91
CA LEU A 13 -4.08 -6.64 -9.10
C LEU A 13 -4.44 -5.15 -8.91
N PRO A 14 -5.60 -4.77 -8.32
CA PRO A 14 -5.97 -3.36 -8.20
C PRO A 14 -5.03 -2.56 -7.30
N THR A 15 -4.52 -3.17 -6.22
CA THR A 15 -3.54 -2.51 -5.33
C THR A 15 -2.23 -2.26 -6.05
N ARG A 16 -1.77 -3.19 -6.90
CA ARG A 16 -0.56 -3.00 -7.71
C ARG A 16 -0.74 -1.90 -8.74
N LEU A 17 -1.87 -1.89 -9.44
CA LEU A 17 -2.18 -0.86 -10.43
C LEU A 17 -2.26 0.53 -9.79
N PHE A 18 -2.92 0.65 -8.64
CA PHE A 18 -2.90 1.88 -7.86
C PHE A 18 -1.49 2.32 -7.52
N HIS A 19 -0.67 1.42 -6.96
CA HIS A 19 0.68 1.76 -6.51
C HIS A 19 1.57 2.27 -7.65
N TRP A 20 1.58 1.56 -8.79
CA TRP A 20 2.37 1.97 -9.94
C TRP A 20 1.83 3.23 -10.61
N SER A 21 0.50 3.39 -10.68
CA SER A 21 -0.11 4.63 -11.21
C SER A 21 0.24 5.83 -10.34
N LEU A 22 0.20 5.67 -9.01
CA LEU A 22 0.57 6.71 -8.07
C LEU A 22 2.05 7.09 -8.21
N ALA A 23 2.94 6.11 -8.33
CA ALA A 23 4.36 6.34 -8.55
C ALA A 23 4.62 7.11 -9.86
N ILE A 24 3.96 6.74 -10.95
CA ILE A 24 4.08 7.44 -12.25
C ILE A 24 3.56 8.87 -12.14
N CYS A 25 2.41 9.09 -11.50
CA CYS A 25 1.86 10.44 -11.33
C CYS A 25 2.78 11.31 -10.46
N PHE A 26 3.33 10.75 -9.38
CA PHE A 26 4.27 11.46 -8.52
C PHE A 26 5.53 11.87 -9.27
N ILE A 27 6.15 10.94 -9.99
CA ILE A 27 7.32 11.23 -10.82
C ILE A 27 6.99 12.30 -11.86
N GLY A 28 5.87 12.15 -12.57
CA GLY A 28 5.40 13.14 -13.56
C GLY A 28 5.19 14.52 -12.95
N ALA A 29 4.60 14.62 -11.76
CA ALA A 29 4.40 15.88 -11.04
C ALA A 29 5.74 16.54 -10.68
N VAL A 30 6.72 15.77 -10.19
CA VAL A 30 8.06 16.27 -9.85
C VAL A 30 8.79 16.81 -11.09
N PHE A 31 8.74 16.09 -12.23
CA PHE A 31 9.39 16.55 -13.45
C PHE A 31 8.74 17.78 -14.09
N THR A 32 7.48 18.05 -13.79
CA THR A 32 6.70 19.13 -14.42
C THR A 32 6.56 20.37 -13.54
N GLN A 33 7.02 20.34 -12.29
CA GLN A 33 6.76 21.40 -11.29
C GLN A 33 7.45 22.74 -11.59
N GLU A 34 8.62 22.75 -12.23
CA GLU A 34 9.44 23.97 -12.42
C GLU A 34 9.05 24.79 -13.67
N SER A 35 8.18 24.28 -14.54
CA SER A 35 7.90 24.89 -15.84
C SER A 35 6.45 25.33 -15.98
N GLU A 36 6.23 26.63 -16.23
CA GLU A 36 4.92 27.18 -16.55
C GLU A 36 4.28 26.51 -17.78
N LYS A 37 5.09 26.08 -18.75
CA LYS A 37 4.61 25.34 -19.93
C LYS A 37 4.00 23.99 -19.57
N TYR A 38 4.52 23.34 -18.51
CA TYR A 38 4.05 22.03 -18.07
C TYR A 38 3.09 22.11 -16.87
N ARG A 39 2.66 23.31 -16.48
CA ARG A 39 1.74 23.53 -15.36
C ARG A 39 0.46 22.70 -15.46
N LEU A 40 -0.12 22.57 -16.67
CA LEU A 40 -1.30 21.74 -16.88
C LEU A 40 -1.04 20.26 -16.60
N PHE A 41 0.14 19.73 -16.97
CA PHE A 41 0.53 18.36 -16.68
C PHE A 41 0.72 18.14 -15.19
N HIS A 42 1.43 19.05 -14.51
CA HIS A 42 1.62 18.99 -13.06
C HIS A 42 0.27 18.92 -12.32
N VAL A 43 -0.65 19.83 -12.68
CA VAL A 43 -2.00 19.88 -12.08
C VAL A 43 -2.79 18.60 -12.39
N THR A 44 -2.70 18.08 -13.62
CA THR A 44 -3.38 16.84 -14.00
C THR A 44 -2.85 15.64 -13.21
N PHE A 45 -1.53 15.52 -13.04
CA PHE A 45 -0.94 14.48 -12.19
C PHE A 45 -1.40 14.61 -10.74
N GLY A 46 -1.47 15.82 -10.20
CA GLY A 46 -1.98 16.08 -8.85
C GLY A 46 -3.44 15.64 -8.65
N TYR A 47 -4.35 16.03 -9.55
CA TYR A 47 -5.75 15.60 -9.49
C TYR A 47 -5.91 14.08 -9.72
N THR A 48 -5.07 13.50 -10.57
CA THR A 48 -5.07 12.04 -10.77
C THR A 48 -4.63 11.32 -9.50
N MET A 49 -3.59 11.82 -8.80
CA MET A 49 -3.17 11.28 -7.50
C MET A 49 -4.30 11.38 -6.47
N LEU A 50 -5.03 12.50 -6.42
CA LEU A 50 -6.18 12.64 -5.52
C LEU A 50 -7.25 11.57 -5.81
N GLY A 51 -7.60 11.36 -7.09
CA GLY A 51 -8.53 10.31 -7.50
C GLY A 51 -8.04 8.90 -7.13
N LEU A 52 -6.75 8.62 -7.33
CA LEU A 52 -6.12 7.36 -6.93
C LEU A 52 -6.20 7.15 -5.41
N ILE A 53 -5.97 8.19 -4.59
CA ILE A 53 -6.07 8.11 -3.13
C ILE A 53 -7.51 7.79 -2.72
N ILE A 54 -8.51 8.45 -3.30
CA ILE A 54 -9.93 8.14 -3.05
C ILE A 54 -10.22 6.68 -3.39
N PHE A 55 -9.80 6.23 -4.58
CA PHE A 55 -9.89 4.83 -4.98
C PHE A 55 -9.25 3.91 -3.91
N ARG A 56 -8.05 4.26 -3.42
CA ARG A 56 -7.34 3.46 -2.43
C ARG A 56 -8.08 3.38 -1.10
N VAL A 57 -8.69 4.46 -0.65
CA VAL A 57 -9.50 4.48 0.58
C VAL A 57 -10.70 3.56 0.42
N ILE A 58 -11.44 3.67 -0.69
CA ILE A 58 -12.58 2.78 -0.97
C ILE A 58 -12.12 1.33 -1.03
N TRP A 59 -11.06 1.04 -1.80
CA TRP A 59 -10.50 -0.32 -1.93
C TRP A 59 -9.95 -0.86 -0.60
N GLY A 60 -9.46 0.01 0.29
CA GLY A 60 -9.04 -0.36 1.64
C GLY A 60 -10.20 -0.71 2.58
N VAL A 61 -11.44 -0.44 2.20
CA VAL A 61 -12.63 -0.86 2.95
C VAL A 61 -13.23 -2.12 2.32
N ILE A 62 -13.45 -2.13 1.00
CA ILE A 62 -14.21 -3.21 0.32
C ILE A 62 -13.33 -4.28 -0.35
N GLY A 63 -12.02 -4.04 -0.48
CA GLY A 63 -11.10 -4.88 -1.25
C GLY A 63 -10.86 -6.28 -0.68
N THR A 64 -9.88 -6.97 -1.27
CA THR A 64 -9.49 -8.33 -0.85
C THR A 64 -8.92 -8.35 0.58
N ARG A 65 -8.89 -9.52 1.23
CA ARG A 65 -8.52 -9.69 2.64
C ARG A 65 -7.27 -8.87 3.01
N TYR A 66 -6.18 -9.02 2.26
CA TYR A 66 -4.89 -8.38 2.57
C TYR A 66 -4.81 -6.89 2.18
N SER A 67 -5.79 -6.37 1.42
CA SER A 67 -5.81 -4.98 0.96
C SER A 67 -6.60 -4.06 1.89
N ARG A 68 -7.41 -4.66 2.78
CA ARG A 68 -8.23 -3.93 3.75
C ARG A 68 -7.41 -3.31 4.86
N PHE A 69 -7.79 -2.12 5.30
CA PHE A 69 -7.18 -1.44 6.45
C PHE A 69 -7.26 -2.26 7.74
N SER A 70 -8.32 -3.07 7.90
CA SER A 70 -8.47 -3.98 9.03
C SER A 70 -7.36 -5.04 9.11
N SER A 71 -6.76 -5.42 7.99
CA SER A 71 -5.66 -6.39 7.98
C SER A 71 -4.30 -5.79 8.32
N PHE A 72 -4.19 -4.46 8.38
CA PHE A 72 -3.00 -3.77 8.87
C PHE A 72 -3.08 -3.46 10.37
N LEU A 73 -4.27 -3.52 10.95
CA LEU A 73 -4.49 -3.33 12.39
C LEU A 73 -4.13 -4.63 13.12
N PHE A 74 -2.83 -4.90 13.27
CA PHE A 74 -2.39 -5.67 14.44
C PHE A 74 -2.81 -4.87 15.66
N GLY A 75 -3.50 -5.49 16.61
CA GLY A 75 -3.88 -4.79 17.83
C GLY A 75 -2.64 -4.20 18.48
N PHE A 76 -2.72 -2.95 18.96
CA PHE A 76 -1.60 -2.29 19.65
C PHE A 76 -1.00 -3.17 20.77
N LYS A 77 -1.82 -4.07 21.35
CA LYS A 77 -1.40 -5.13 22.29
C LYS A 77 -0.54 -6.21 21.65
N GLU A 78 -0.95 -6.76 20.51
CA GLU A 78 -0.21 -7.81 19.79
C GLU A 78 1.17 -7.32 19.36
N ILE A 79 1.27 -6.06 18.93
CA ILE A 79 2.56 -5.42 18.60
C ILE A 79 3.45 -5.32 19.84
N LYS A 80 2.90 -4.86 20.98
CA LYS A 80 3.65 -4.75 22.24
C LYS A 80 4.12 -6.12 22.73
N GLU A 81 3.25 -7.12 22.72
CA GLU A 81 3.57 -8.49 23.12
C GLU A 81 4.62 -9.10 22.20
N TYR A 82 4.53 -8.87 20.89
CA TYR A 82 5.54 -9.31 19.94
C TYR A 82 6.91 -8.65 20.21
N ILE A 83 6.96 -7.33 20.39
CA ILE A 83 8.21 -6.61 20.71
C ILE A 83 8.80 -7.12 22.02
N LEU A 84 8.00 -7.30 23.07
CA LEU A 84 8.45 -7.87 24.34
C LEU A 84 8.97 -9.30 24.17
N SER A 85 8.31 -10.11 23.33
CA SER A 85 8.74 -11.49 23.04
C SER A 85 10.10 -11.55 22.35
N LEU A 86 10.40 -10.58 21.48
CA LEU A 86 11.72 -10.44 20.84
C LEU A 86 12.78 -10.00 21.84
N VAL A 87 12.48 -9.02 22.71
CA VAL A 87 13.41 -8.54 23.74
C VAL A 87 13.71 -9.62 24.78
N CYS A 88 12.72 -10.45 25.13
CA CYS A 88 12.88 -11.58 26.05
C CYS A 88 13.44 -12.86 25.40
N ASN A 89 13.84 -12.81 24.12
CA ASN A 89 14.34 -13.95 23.34
C ASN A 89 13.41 -15.19 23.39
N ARG A 90 12.09 -14.96 23.44
CA ARG A 90 11.04 -15.98 23.33
C ARG A 90 10.12 -15.62 22.16
N PRO A 91 10.61 -15.65 20.91
CA PRO A 91 9.82 -15.22 19.76
C PRO A 91 8.56 -16.09 19.64
N VAL A 92 7.40 -15.45 19.67
CA VAL A 92 6.12 -16.11 19.38
C VAL A 92 6.02 -16.27 17.86
N HIS A 93 5.92 -17.50 17.38
CA HIS A 93 5.75 -17.79 15.96
C HIS A 93 4.24 -17.78 15.61
N TYR A 94 3.86 -16.86 14.71
CA TYR A 94 2.50 -16.71 14.17
C TYR A 94 2.41 -17.21 12.72
#